data_AF-A0A7C0ZXQ6-F1
#
_entry.id   AF-A0A7C0ZXQ6-F1
#
_cell.length_a   1.000
_cell.length_b   1.000
_cell.length_c   1.000
_cell.angle_alpha   90.00
_cell.angle_beta   90.00
_cell.angle_gamma   90.00
#
_symmetry.space_group_name_H-M   'P 1'
#
loop_
_entity.id
_entity.type
_entity.pdbx_description
1 polymer ?
#
loop_
_entity_poly.entity_id
_entity_poly.type
_entity_poly.pdbx_seq_one_letter_code
_entity_poly.pdbx_strand_id
1 'polypeptide(L)'
;IVEAAKKYDFKVFVVPGGSFVRKILKVYKPGSCLGVACRTELTESMQEVAKIVPVQGVCLLRDGCYDTRADVDEVIRKMKMCKEADDDV
;
A
#
# COMPACT_ATOMS: atom_id res chain seq x y z
N ILE A 1 -6.65 -0.56 10.27
CA ILE A 1 -5.44 -0.53 9.40
C ILE A 1 -4.17 -0.26 10.21
N VAL A 2 -4.02 0.87 10.92
CA VAL A 2 -2.76 1.20 11.64
C VAL A 2 -2.33 0.14 12.66
N GLU A 3 -3.27 -0.42 13.42
CA GLU A 3 -2.96 -1.48 14.40
C GLU A 3 -2.45 -2.76 13.72
N ALA A 4 -3.11 -3.18 12.64
CA ALA A 4 -2.65 -4.32 11.83
C ALA A 4 -1.29 -4.03 11.19
N ALA A 5 -1.06 -2.82 10.70
CA ALA A 5 0.21 -2.43 10.11
C ALA A 5 1.35 -2.56 11.13
N LYS A 6 1.16 -2.13 12.39
CA LYS A 6 2.15 -2.35 13.47
C LYS A 6 2.43 -3.85 13.70
N LYS A 7 1.40 -4.70 13.65
CA LYS A 7 1.53 -6.15 13.84
C LYS A 7 2.36 -6.81 12.72
N TYR A 8 2.24 -6.31 11.49
CA TYR A 8 2.92 -6.86 10.31
C TYR A 8 4.13 -6.03 9.86
N ASP A 9 4.65 -5.15 10.71
CA ASP A 9 5.81 -4.28 10.45
C ASP A 9 5.69 -3.36 9.22
N PHE A 10 4.46 -2.88 8.95
CA PHE A 10 4.21 -1.86 7.93
C PHE A 10 4.23 -0.46 8.52
N LYS A 11 4.94 0.44 7.85
CA LYS A 11 4.82 1.88 8.07
C LYS A 11 3.72 2.46 7.19
N VAL A 12 2.71 3.08 7.81
CA VAL A 12 1.53 3.62 7.11
C VAL A 12 1.72 5.10 6.81
N PHE A 13 1.39 5.50 5.57
CA PHE A 13 1.35 6.90 5.14
C PHE A 13 -0.01 7.19 4.52
N VAL A 14 -0.64 8.28 4.94
CA VAL A 14 -1.81 8.87 4.27
C VAL A 14 -1.33 10.10 3.53
N VAL A 15 -1.49 10.12 2.22
CA VAL A 15 -0.99 11.18 1.36
C VAL A 15 -2.12 11.75 0.50
N PRO A 16 -2.08 13.04 0.14
CA PRO A 16 -3.14 13.67 -0.65
C PRO A 16 -3.12 13.26 -2.14
N GLY A 17 -2.05 12.60 -2.61
CA GLY A 17 -1.95 12.12 -3.98
C GLY A 17 -0.65 11.37 -4.26
N GLY A 18 -0.58 10.70 -5.41
CA GLY A 18 0.51 9.80 -5.80
C GLY A 18 1.90 10.44 -5.89
N SER A 19 2.00 11.76 -6.10
CA SER A 19 3.29 12.48 -6.20
C SER A 19 4.15 12.37 -4.94
N PHE A 20 3.55 12.12 -3.78
CA PHE A 20 4.25 11.93 -2.51
C PHE A 20 4.90 10.54 -2.39
N VAL A 21 4.40 9.54 -3.13
CA VAL A 21 4.93 8.16 -3.09
C VAL A 21 6.42 8.15 -3.42
N ARG A 22 6.84 8.90 -4.44
CA ARG A 22 8.26 9.02 -4.83
C ARG A 22 9.14 9.59 -3.73
N LYS A 23 8.63 10.54 -2.93
CA LYS A 23 9.37 11.12 -1.80
C LYS A 23 9.52 10.09 -0.69
N ILE A 24 8.44 9.36 -0.38
CA ILE A 24 8.43 8.31 0.64
C ILE A 24 9.43 7.20 0.27
N LEU A 25 9.40 6.70 -0.97
CA LEU A 25 10.33 5.66 -1.43
C LEU A 25 11.80 6.09 -1.30
N LYS A 26 12.12 7.34 -1.65
CA LYS A 26 13.49 7.88 -1.55
C LYS A 26 13.97 7.99 -0.11
N VAL A 27 13.11 8.43 0.81
CA VAL A 27 13.46 8.66 2.21
C VAL A 27 13.52 7.36 3.00
N TYR A 28 12.51 6.51 2.86
CA TYR A 28 12.33 5.33 3.70
C TYR A 28 12.91 4.05 3.10
N LYS A 29 13.12 4.00 1.77
CA LYS A 29 13.68 2.84 1.06
C LYS A 29 13.10 1.51 1.55
N PRO A 30 11.77 1.33 1.49
CA PRO A 30 11.13 0.12 2.00
C PRO A 30 11.55 -1.11 1.18
N GLY A 31 11.43 -2.32 1.74
CA GLY A 31 11.67 -3.57 1.00
C GLY A 31 10.49 -3.98 0.10
N SER A 32 9.27 -3.58 0.46
CA SER A 32 8.04 -3.85 -0.30
C SER A 32 7.03 -2.73 -0.05
N CYS A 33 5.98 -2.66 -0.87
CA CYS A 33 4.92 -1.65 -0.75
C CYS A 33 3.52 -2.25 -0.90
N LEU A 34 2.56 -1.69 -0.17
CA LEU A 34 1.14 -1.99 -0.32
C LEU A 34 0.38 -0.68 -0.55
N GLY A 35 -0.16 -0.50 -1.75
CA GLY A 35 -0.94 0.68 -2.12
C GLY A 35 -2.44 0.48 -1.86
N VAL A 36 -3.12 1.53 -1.39
CA VAL A 36 -4.58 1.57 -1.29
C VAL A 36 -5.05 2.89 -1.89
N ALA A 37 -5.73 2.84 -3.04
CA ALA A 37 -6.14 4.02 -3.78
C ALA A 37 -7.25 3.71 -4.80
N CYS A 38 -7.76 4.74 -5.46
CA CYS A 38 -8.66 4.56 -6.59
C CYS A 38 -7.93 3.88 -7.75
N ARG A 39 -8.66 3.22 -8.67
CA ARG A 39 -8.05 2.40 -9.74
C ARG A 39 -6.96 3.12 -10.53
N THR A 40 -7.21 4.36 -10.94
CA THR A 40 -6.28 5.14 -11.78
C THR A 40 -4.99 5.43 -11.01
N GLU A 41 -5.09 6.08 -9.85
CA GLU A 41 -3.92 6.42 -9.04
C GLU A 41 -3.16 5.19 -8.55
N LEU A 42 -3.87 4.12 -8.20
CA LEU A 42 -3.27 2.86 -7.77
C LEU A 42 -2.46 2.25 -8.91
N THR A 43 -3.02 2.19 -10.12
CA THR A 43 -2.34 1.62 -11.28
C THR A 43 -1.08 2.41 -11.63
N GLU A 44 -1.19 3.74 -11.73
CA GLU A 44 -0.05 4.62 -12.03
C GLU A 44 1.04 4.49 -10.96
N SER A 45 0.67 4.58 -9.68
CA SER A 45 1.62 4.48 -8.58
C SER A 45 2.30 3.11 -8.53
N MET A 46 1.54 2.02 -8.72
CA MET A 46 2.10 0.67 -8.72
C MET A 46 3.06 0.44 -9.88
N GLN A 47 2.74 0.91 -11.09
CA GLN A 47 3.65 0.79 -12.24
C GLN A 47 4.98 1.49 -12.00
N GLU A 48 4.97 2.61 -11.27
CA GLU A 48 6.20 3.32 -10.89
C GLU A 48 6.96 2.62 -9.76
N VAL A 49 6.26 2.20 -8.71
CA VAL A 49 6.85 1.56 -7.53
C VAL A 49 7.44 0.19 -7.89
N ALA A 50 6.76 -0.57 -8.76
CA ALA A 50 7.19 -1.91 -9.19
C ALA A 50 8.56 -1.93 -9.88
N LYS A 51 9.04 -0.78 -10.37
CA LYS A 51 10.39 -0.63 -10.94
C LYS A 51 11.49 -0.64 -9.88
N ILE A 52 11.13 -0.48 -8.61
CA ILE A 52 12.06 -0.29 -7.49
C ILE A 52 11.90 -1.42 -6.48
N VAL A 53 10.66 -1.76 -6.11
CA VAL A 53 10.35 -2.78 -5.10
C VAL A 53 9.07 -3.55 -5.45
N PRO A 54 8.91 -4.79 -4.97
CA PRO A 54 7.64 -5.50 -5.05
C PRO A 54 6.50 -4.68 -4.46
N VAL A 55 5.39 -4.60 -5.19
CA VAL A 55 4.22 -3.81 -4.77
C VAL A 55 2.93 -4.58 -4.98
N GLN A 56 2.05 -4.51 -3.98
CA GLN A 56 0.67 -4.96 -4.07
C GLN A 56 -0.29 -3.77 -3.96
N GLY A 57 -1.52 -3.96 -4.40
CA GLY A 57 -2.55 -2.93 -4.38
C GLY A 57 -3.90 -3.45 -3.94
N VAL A 58 -4.65 -2.61 -3.24
CA VAL A 58 -6.06 -2.79 -2.91
C VAL A 58 -6.84 -1.61 -3.46
N CYS A 59 -7.79 -1.89 -4.36
CA CYS A 59 -8.69 -0.87 -4.85
C CYS A 59 -9.69 -0.46 -3.77
N LEU A 60 -10.07 0.81 -3.79
CA LEU A 60 -11.18 1.28 -2.97
C LEU A 60 -12.50 0.64 -3.42
N LEU A 61 -13.38 0.38 -2.45
CA LEU A 61 -14.76 -0.03 -2.69
C LEU A 61 -15.59 1.13 -3.25
N ARG A 62 -15.27 2.36 -2.80
CA ARG A 62 -15.85 3.60 -3.30
C ARG A 62 -14.75 4.65 -3.48
N ASP A 63 -14.58 5.06 -4.73
CA ASP A 63 -13.62 6.10 -5.13
C ASP A 63 -14.12 7.50 -4.73
N GLY A 64 -13.21 8.46 -4.66
CA GLY A 64 -13.47 9.87 -4.35
C GLY A 64 -12.71 10.36 -3.12
N CYS A 65 -12.52 11.68 -3.01
CA CYS A 65 -11.86 12.30 -1.85
C CYS A 65 -12.81 12.54 -0.66
N TYR A 66 -14.09 12.19 -0.81
CA TYR A 66 -15.14 12.30 0.19
C TYR A 66 -15.90 10.98 0.29
N ASP A 67 -16.21 10.55 1.52
CA ASP A 67 -16.88 9.28 1.80
C ASP A 67 -16.24 8.07 1.09
N THR A 68 -14.90 8.09 1.04
CA THR A 68 -14.12 7.00 0.47
C THR A 68 -14.31 5.74 1.30
N ARG A 69 -14.49 4.58 0.63
CA ARG A 69 -14.63 3.29 1.32
C ARG A 69 -13.51 2.36 0.90
N ALA A 70 -12.79 1.82 1.88
CA ALA A 70 -11.76 0.81 1.69
C ALA A 70 -12.21 -0.52 2.32
N ASP A 71 -11.84 -1.63 1.68
CA ASP A 71 -11.98 -2.95 2.29
C ASP A 71 -10.81 -3.18 3.26
N VAL A 72 -11.10 -3.04 4.55
CA VAL A 72 -10.08 -3.17 5.60
C VAL A 72 -9.59 -4.61 5.72
N ASP A 73 -10.46 -5.60 5.52
CA ASP A 73 -10.12 -7.01 5.63
C ASP A 73 -9.20 -7.44 4.48
N GLU A 74 -9.45 -6.95 3.26
CA GLU A 74 -8.56 -7.11 2.11
C GLU A 74 -7.17 -6.52 2.37
N VAL A 75 -7.09 -5.30 2.91
CA VAL A 75 -5.81 -4.67 3.25
C VAL A 75 -5.04 -5.50 4.27
N ILE A 76 -5.71 -5.97 5.32
CA ILE A 76 -5.08 -6.79 6.37
C ILE A 76 -4.63 -8.14 5.81
N ARG A 77 -5.44 -8.77 4.94
CA ARG A 77 -5.09 -10.03 4.30
C ARG A 77 -3.84 -9.89 3.43
N LYS A 78 -3.73 -8.82 2.65
CA LYS A 78 -2.53 -8.52 1.83
C LYS A 78 -1.30 -8.29 2.69
N MET A 79 -1.42 -7.53 3.79
CA MET A 79 -0.32 -7.37 4.76
C MET A 79 0.15 -8.71 5.32
N LYS A 80 -0.78 -9.60 5.65
CA LYS A 80 -0.48 -10.95 6.16
C LYS A 80 0.28 -11.79 5.13
N MET A 81 -0.17 -11.80 3.86
CA MET A 81 0.48 -12.53 2.78
C MET A 81 1.93 -12.06 2.54
N CYS A 82 2.22 -10.77 2.72
CA CYS A 82 3.59 -10.26 2.61
C CYS A 82 4.53 -10.83 3.68
N LYS A 83 4.03 -11.11 4.90
CA LYS A 83 4.84 -11.64 6.00
C LYS A 83 5.06 -13.15 5.90
N GLU A 84 4.04 -13.90 5.50
CA GLU A 84 4.16 -15.36 5.31
C GLU A 84 5.22 -15.70 4.24
N ALA A 85 5.42 -14.85 3.23
CA ALA A 85 6.47 -15.03 2.23
C ALA A 85 7.91 -14.87 2.76
N ASP A 86 8.11 -14.26 3.93
CA ASP A 86 9.43 -14.12 4.58
C ASP A 86 9.75 -15.30 5.52
N ASP A 87 8.73 -16.04 6.01
CA ASP A 87 8.90 -17.16 6.96
C ASP A 87 9.14 -18.52 6.26
N ASP A 88 8.93 -18.62 4.94
CA ASP A 88 9.14 -19.82 4.11
C ASP A 88 10.54 -19.90 3.45
N VAL A 89 11.49 -19.04 3.86
CA VAL A 89 12.89 -18.99 3.36
C VAL A 89 13.91 -19.25 4.46
#